data_AF-A0A434EWH8-F1
#
_entry.id   AF-A0A434EWH8-F1
#
_cell.length_a   1.000
_cell.length_b   1.000
_cell.length_c   1.000
_cell.angle_alpha   90.00
_cell.angle_beta   90.00
_cell.angle_gamma   90.00
#
_symmetry.space_group_name_H-M   'P 1'
#
loop_
_entity.id
_entity.type
_entity.pdbx_description
1 polymer ?
#
loop_
_entity_poly.entity_id
_entity_poly.type
_entity_poly.pdbx_seq_one_letter_code
_entity_poly.pdbx_strand_id
1 'polypeptide(L)'
;MGKAEDERAFFSESWIEPPKTALKKAAAAEKPHYHGHRDRLRERFVAGGPDALPDYELLELLLFRLIPRVDTKPIAKALIARFGSLAEVLGAQASLLEEIKGIGPTVATDLKVIAATAQRMARGEVRGREVLSNWTQLLDYCRSAMAFENREQFRILFLDKKNGLIAD
;
A
#
# COMPACT_ATOMS: atom_id res chain seq x y z
N MET A 1 82.90 37.24 33.91
CA MET A 1 81.97 38.36 33.59
C MET A 1 81.75 38.35 32.09
N GLY A 2 80.59 38.20 31.46
CA GLY A 2 79.25 37.78 31.85
C GLY A 2 78.68 36.96 30.66
N LYS A 3 77.66 36.15 30.92
CA LYS A 3 77.15 35.08 30.07
C LYS A 3 76.51 35.56 28.76
N ALA A 4 76.58 34.68 27.77
CA ALA A 4 75.81 34.71 26.53
C ALA A 4 74.30 34.64 26.80
N GLU A 5 73.52 35.50 26.14
CA GLU A 5 72.07 35.39 26.06
C GLU A 5 71.68 35.15 24.60
N ASP A 6 71.22 33.92 24.40
CA ASP A 6 70.66 33.34 23.19
C ASP A 6 69.19 33.81 23.12
N GLU A 7 68.91 34.81 22.27
CA GLU A 7 67.55 35.36 22.06
C GLU A 7 66.68 34.44 21.18
N ARG A 8 66.61 33.15 21.54
CA ARG A 8 65.74 32.16 20.90
C ARG A 8 64.74 31.59 21.89
N ALA A 9 63.83 32.43 22.38
CA ALA A 9 62.70 31.97 23.16
C ALA A 9 61.53 32.97 23.07
N PHE A 10 60.90 33.07 21.90
CA PHE A 10 59.64 33.78 21.79
C PHE A 10 58.73 33.12 20.74
N PHE A 11 58.32 31.88 20.98
CA PHE A 11 57.10 31.27 20.43
C PHE A 11 56.89 29.92 21.14
N SER A 12 56.61 29.95 22.45
CA SER A 12 56.02 28.81 23.16
C SER A 12 54.53 29.09 23.40
N GLU A 13 53.77 29.24 22.31
CA GLU A 13 52.33 29.00 22.39
C GLU A 13 52.14 27.49 22.38
N SER A 14 51.76 26.98 23.54
CA SER A 14 51.35 25.60 23.77
C SER A 14 50.30 25.20 22.73
N TRP A 15 50.70 24.38 21.77
CA TRP A 15 49.77 23.64 20.93
C TRP A 15 48.94 22.73 21.83
N ILE A 16 47.73 23.16 22.17
CA ILE A 16 46.73 22.29 22.79
C ILE A 16 46.22 21.40 21.66
N GLU A 17 46.61 20.12 21.67
CA GLU A 17 46.00 19.13 20.77
C GLU A 17 44.47 19.20 20.98
N PRO A 18 43.67 19.41 19.92
CA PRO A 18 42.23 19.31 20.07
C PRO A 18 41.91 17.87 20.52
N PRO A 19 40.97 17.67 21.46
CA PRO A 19 40.64 16.35 21.95
C PRO A 19 40.29 15.48 20.75
N LYS A 20 40.99 14.34 20.61
CA LYS A 20 40.65 13.29 19.66
C LYS A 20 39.27 12.79 20.03
N THR A 21 38.24 13.45 19.52
CA THR A 21 36.88 12.93 19.50
C THR A 21 36.97 11.66 18.70
N ALA A 22 37.07 10.54 19.42
CA ALA A 22 36.88 9.23 18.87
C ALA A 22 35.54 9.30 18.13
N LEU A 23 35.61 9.37 16.80
CA LEU A 23 34.47 9.18 15.93
C LEU A 23 33.97 7.78 16.31
N LYS A 24 32.95 7.75 17.19
CA LYS A 24 32.15 6.56 17.43
C LYS A 24 31.81 6.08 16.03
N LYS A 25 32.42 4.95 15.64
CA LYS A 25 32.12 4.24 14.40
C LYS A 25 30.60 4.22 14.30
N ALA A 26 30.07 5.03 13.38
CA ALA A 26 28.64 5.13 13.20
C ALA A 26 28.17 3.70 12.98
N ALA A 27 27.44 3.17 13.97
CA ALA A 27 26.80 1.89 13.85
C ALA A 27 26.04 1.97 12.53
N ALA A 28 26.40 1.11 11.59
CA ALA A 28 25.79 1.06 10.28
C ALA A 28 24.29 1.09 10.51
N ALA A 29 23.64 2.20 10.12
CA ALA A 29 22.21 2.37 10.30
C ALA A 29 21.55 1.12 9.73
N GLU A 30 20.91 0.34 10.59
CA GLU A 30 20.21 -0.87 10.18
C GLU A 30 19.27 -0.48 9.05
N LYS A 31 19.51 -1.06 7.87
CA LYS A 31 18.66 -0.83 6.73
C LYS A 31 17.24 -1.17 7.15
N PRO A 32 16.27 -0.27 6.96
CA PRO A 32 14.94 -0.51 7.48
C PRO A 32 14.40 -1.85 6.97
N HIS A 33 13.97 -2.70 7.90
CA HIS A 33 13.59 -4.10 7.66
C HIS A 33 12.50 -4.28 6.57
N TYR A 34 11.77 -3.21 6.24
CA TYR A 34 10.73 -3.20 5.21
C TYR A 34 11.25 -3.28 3.77
N HIS A 35 12.51 -2.91 3.50
CA HIS A 35 13.03 -2.90 2.12
C HIS A 35 13.05 -4.31 1.51
N GLY A 36 13.50 -5.32 2.26
CA GLY A 36 13.50 -6.71 1.79
C GLY A 36 12.10 -7.36 1.84
N HIS A 37 11.21 -6.87 2.69
CA HIS A 37 9.85 -7.43 2.80
C HIS A 37 9.04 -7.20 1.52
N ARG A 38 9.12 -5.99 0.95
CA ARG A 38 8.44 -5.66 -0.31
C ARG A 38 8.82 -6.59 -1.45
N ASP A 39 10.12 -6.85 -1.62
CA ASP A 39 10.61 -7.68 -2.73
C ASP A 39 10.24 -9.16 -2.52
N ARG A 40 10.38 -9.69 -1.30
CA ARG A 40 9.91 -11.04 -0.96
C ARG A 40 8.41 -11.24 -1.19
N LEU A 41 7.59 -10.23 -0.87
CA LEU A 41 6.14 -10.30 -1.06
C LEU A 41 5.77 -10.33 -2.55
N ARG A 42 6.50 -9.59 -3.38
CA ARG A 42 6.38 -9.63 -4.84
C ARG A 42 6.83 -10.97 -5.43
N GLU A 43 7.95 -11.50 -4.97
CA GLU A 43 8.44 -12.81 -5.40
C GLU A 43 7.42 -13.90 -5.09
N ARG A 44 6.82 -13.90 -3.89
CA ARG A 44 5.74 -14.82 -3.53
C ARG A 44 4.53 -14.68 -4.46
N PHE A 45 4.10 -13.45 -4.74
CA PHE A 45 2.99 -13.21 -5.67
C PHE A 45 3.29 -13.70 -7.08
N VAL A 46 4.50 -13.46 -7.59
CA VAL A 46 4.92 -13.92 -8.92
C VAL A 46 5.02 -15.45 -8.97
N ALA A 47 5.53 -16.09 -7.92
CA ALA A 47 5.73 -17.53 -7.88
C ALA A 47 4.42 -18.32 -7.68
N GLY A 48 3.51 -17.83 -6.83
CA GLY A 48 2.29 -18.55 -6.48
C GLY A 48 0.99 -17.95 -7.02
N GLY A 49 1.04 -16.79 -7.68
CA GLY A 49 -0.12 -16.16 -8.29
C GLY A 49 -1.10 -15.54 -7.27
N PRO A 50 -2.38 -15.35 -7.66
CA PRO A 50 -3.36 -14.61 -6.87
C PRO A 50 -3.65 -15.23 -5.49
N ASP A 51 -3.58 -16.55 -5.37
CA ASP A 51 -3.92 -17.29 -4.13
C ASP A 51 -2.72 -17.43 -3.17
N ALA A 52 -1.53 -16.94 -3.55
CA ALA A 52 -0.31 -17.07 -2.76
C ALA A 52 -0.24 -16.13 -1.55
N LEU A 53 -1.10 -15.11 -1.54
CA LEU A 53 -1.12 -14.05 -0.54
C LEU A 53 -2.50 -13.98 0.12
N PRO A 54 -2.57 -13.87 1.46
CA PRO A 54 -3.80 -13.46 2.11
C PRO A 54 -4.17 -12.01 1.76
N ASP A 55 -5.45 -11.67 1.89
CA ASP A 55 -6.03 -10.35 1.57
C ASP A 55 -5.20 -9.16 2.07
N TYR A 56 -4.74 -9.20 3.32
CA TYR A 56 -3.97 -8.10 3.89
C TYR A 56 -2.60 -7.93 3.23
N GLU A 57 -1.98 -9.00 2.72
CA GLU A 57 -0.70 -8.94 1.99
C GLU A 57 -0.91 -8.45 0.56
N LEU A 58 -2.02 -8.82 -0.07
CA LEU A 58 -2.38 -8.26 -1.37
C LEU A 58 -2.67 -6.75 -1.26
N LEU A 59 -3.37 -6.33 -0.20
CA LEU A 59 -3.57 -4.92 0.11
C LEU A 59 -2.23 -4.21 0.41
N GLU A 60 -1.32 -4.86 1.14
CA GLU A 60 0.01 -4.33 1.42
C GLU A 60 0.80 -4.04 0.13
N LEU A 61 0.73 -4.95 -0.86
CA LEU A 61 1.34 -4.76 -2.18
C LEU A 61 0.77 -3.54 -2.94
N LEU A 62 -0.55 -3.32 -2.86
CA LEU A 62 -1.17 -2.14 -3.45
C LEU A 62 -0.66 -0.87 -2.75
N LEU A 63 -0.72 -0.83 -1.42
CA LEU A 63 -0.31 0.32 -0.63
C LEU A 63 1.16 0.66 -0.82
N PHE A 64 2.05 -0.31 -1.07
CA PHE A 64 3.45 -0.03 -1.40
C PHE A 64 3.64 0.86 -2.62
N ARG A 65 2.71 0.82 -3.59
CA ARG A 65 2.74 1.67 -4.77
C ARG A 65 2.18 3.07 -4.49
N LEU A 66 1.18 3.15 -3.61
CA LEU A 66 0.48 4.39 -3.27
C LEU A 66 1.23 5.22 -2.22
N ILE A 67 1.92 4.56 -1.29
CA ILE A 67 2.63 5.17 -0.16
C ILE A 67 4.11 4.77 -0.21
N PRO A 68 4.96 5.52 -0.93
CA PRO A 68 6.37 5.18 -1.04
C PRO A 68 7.11 5.41 0.29
N ARG A 69 8.09 4.54 0.58
CA ARG A 69 9.04 4.67 1.72
C ARG A 69 8.41 4.62 3.11
N VAL A 70 7.20 4.08 3.24
CA VAL A 70 6.52 3.84 4.52
C VAL A 70 6.30 2.34 4.71
N ASP A 71 6.33 1.86 5.95
CA ASP A 71 5.87 0.52 6.29
C ASP A 71 4.34 0.47 6.20
N THR A 72 3.82 -0.18 5.16
CA THR A 72 2.38 -0.26 4.87
C THR A 72 1.73 -1.48 5.51
N LYS A 73 2.49 -2.39 6.12
CA LYS A 73 1.94 -3.57 6.80
C LYS A 73 0.96 -3.21 7.92
N PRO A 74 1.27 -2.25 8.82
CA PRO A 74 0.34 -1.84 9.86
C PRO A 74 -0.92 -1.21 9.29
N ILE A 75 -0.79 -0.45 8.19
CA ILE A 75 -1.90 0.22 7.51
C ILE A 75 -2.84 -0.83 6.88
N ALA A 76 -2.28 -1.80 6.16
CA ALA A 76 -3.06 -2.89 5.56
C ALA A 76 -3.82 -3.68 6.62
N LYS A 77 -3.16 -4.02 7.74
CA LYS A 77 -3.81 -4.70 8.87
C LYS A 77 -4.90 -3.85 9.51
N ALA A 78 -4.69 -2.55 9.69
CA ALA A 78 -5.70 -1.65 10.26
C ALA A 78 -6.93 -1.53 9.35
N LEU A 79 -6.74 -1.47 8.04
CA LEU A 79 -7.83 -1.47 7.05
C LEU A 79 -8.64 -2.77 7.13
N ILE A 80 -7.98 -3.92 7.07
CA ILE A 80 -8.67 -5.22 7.17
C ILE A 80 -9.36 -5.38 8.53
N ALA A 81 -8.72 -4.98 9.63
CA ALA A 81 -9.34 -5.05 10.96
C ALA A 81 -10.58 -4.16 11.10
N ARG A 82 -10.59 -2.99 10.44
CA ARG A 82 -11.72 -2.05 10.49
C ARG A 82 -12.87 -2.48 9.58
N PHE A 83 -12.55 -2.94 8.37
CA PHE A 83 -13.56 -3.15 7.32
C PHE A 83 -13.92 -4.62 7.09
N GLY A 84 -13.10 -5.57 7.55
CA GLY A 84 -13.37 -7.01 7.47
C GLY A 84 -12.52 -7.73 6.41
N SER A 85 -12.66 -7.34 5.15
CA SER A 85 -12.03 -7.99 3.99
C SER A 85 -11.41 -6.99 3.00
N LEU A 86 -10.54 -7.45 2.08
CA LEU A 86 -10.00 -6.60 1.01
C LEU A 86 -11.13 -5.97 0.19
N ALA A 87 -12.12 -6.81 -0.07
CA ALA A 87 -13.39 -6.51 -0.65
C ALA A 87 -14.04 -5.27 0.01
N GLU A 88 -14.35 -5.36 1.30
CA GLU A 88 -14.99 -4.28 2.07
C GLU A 88 -14.13 -3.01 2.14
N VAL A 89 -12.79 -3.13 2.21
CA VAL A 89 -11.88 -1.98 2.11
C VAL A 89 -12.08 -1.25 0.78
N LEU A 90 -12.18 -1.99 -0.33
CA LEU A 90 -12.27 -1.40 -1.67
C LEU A 90 -13.60 -0.68 -1.95
N GLY A 91 -14.70 -0.94 -1.24
CA GLY A 91 -15.89 -0.08 -1.36
C GLY A 91 -16.36 0.64 -0.11
N ALA A 92 -15.60 0.61 0.97
CA ALA A 92 -15.74 1.61 2.03
C ALA A 92 -15.74 3.04 1.46
N GLN A 93 -16.54 3.95 2.03
CA GLN A 93 -16.52 5.35 1.59
C GLN A 93 -15.12 5.95 1.77
N ALA A 94 -14.69 6.83 0.86
CA ALA A 94 -13.36 7.43 0.91
C ALA A 94 -13.09 8.14 2.25
N SER A 95 -14.09 8.85 2.78
CA SER A 95 -14.03 9.50 4.10
C SER A 95 -13.70 8.52 5.24
N LEU A 96 -14.27 7.32 5.22
CA LEU A 96 -14.01 6.29 6.24
C LEU A 96 -12.60 5.70 6.11
N LEU A 97 -12.06 5.62 4.89
CA LEU A 97 -10.69 5.18 4.66
C LEU A 97 -9.68 6.21 5.21
N GLU A 98 -9.95 7.50 5.03
CA GLU A 98 -9.11 8.62 5.49
C GLU A 98 -8.99 8.69 7.02
N GLU A 99 -9.92 8.09 7.75
CA GLU A 99 -9.81 7.96 9.22
C GLU A 99 -8.69 6.99 9.65
N ILE A 100 -8.21 6.11 8.76
CA ILE A 100 -7.06 5.25 9.05
C ILE A 100 -5.77 6.06 8.94
N LYS A 101 -5.00 6.11 10.04
CA LYS A 101 -3.69 6.77 10.07
C LYS A 101 -2.78 6.26 8.95
N GLY A 102 -2.33 7.18 8.10
CA GLY A 102 -1.49 6.88 6.94
C GLY A 102 -2.24 6.81 5.61
N ILE A 103 -3.58 6.88 5.63
CA ILE A 103 -4.40 7.03 4.43
C ILE A 103 -4.79 8.50 4.29
N GLY A 104 -4.17 9.17 3.33
CA GLY A 104 -4.58 10.52 2.90
C GLY A 104 -5.62 10.48 1.78
N PRO A 105 -6.18 11.63 1.39
CA PRO A 105 -7.22 11.72 0.37
C PRO A 105 -6.78 11.17 -1.00
N THR A 106 -5.50 11.32 -1.36
CA THR A 106 -4.92 10.74 -2.58
C THR A 106 -4.99 9.20 -2.53
N VAL A 107 -4.52 8.59 -1.45
CA VAL A 107 -4.50 7.13 -1.30
C VAL A 107 -5.92 6.57 -1.26
N ALA A 108 -6.84 7.24 -0.57
CA ALA A 108 -8.25 6.88 -0.56
C ALA A 108 -8.85 6.92 -1.98
N THR A 109 -8.55 7.97 -2.74
CA THR A 109 -8.98 8.10 -4.14
C THR A 109 -8.39 6.99 -5.01
N ASP A 110 -7.10 6.68 -4.89
CA ASP A 110 -6.46 5.60 -5.66
C ASP A 110 -7.08 4.23 -5.35
N LEU A 111 -7.42 3.96 -4.09
CA LEU A 111 -8.17 2.75 -3.72
C LEU A 111 -9.56 2.73 -4.37
N LYS A 112 -10.24 3.88 -4.48
CA LYS A 112 -11.52 3.97 -5.22
C LYS A 112 -11.33 3.76 -6.73
N VAL A 113 -10.22 4.22 -7.31
CA VAL A 113 -9.88 3.96 -8.72
C VAL A 113 -9.67 2.47 -8.97
N ILE A 114 -8.96 1.78 -8.08
CA ILE A 114 -8.77 0.32 -8.12
C ILE A 114 -10.13 -0.38 -8.04
N ALA A 115 -10.98 0.02 -7.10
CA ALA A 115 -12.34 -0.54 -6.96
C ALA A 115 -13.18 -0.32 -8.22
N ALA A 116 -13.19 0.91 -8.77
CA ALA A 116 -13.89 1.22 -10.01
C ALA A 116 -13.35 0.41 -11.20
N THR A 117 -12.05 0.10 -11.22
CA THR A 117 -11.42 -0.74 -12.24
C THR A 117 -11.89 -2.18 -12.11
N ALA A 118 -11.85 -2.75 -10.90
CA ALA A 118 -12.36 -4.09 -10.63
C ALA A 118 -13.85 -4.20 -10.99
N GLN A 119 -14.66 -3.20 -10.62
CA GLN A 119 -16.07 -3.10 -10.99
C GLN A 119 -16.28 -3.06 -12.51
N ARG A 120 -15.48 -2.28 -13.24
CA ARG A 120 -15.53 -2.23 -14.70
C ARG A 120 -15.03 -3.51 -15.36
N MET A 121 -14.09 -4.22 -14.75
CA MET A 121 -13.62 -5.52 -15.24
C MET A 121 -14.69 -6.59 -15.06
N ALA A 122 -15.32 -6.65 -13.89
CA ALA A 122 -16.46 -7.53 -13.64
C ALA A 122 -17.63 -7.22 -14.59
N ARG A 123 -17.90 -5.93 -14.85
CA ARG A 123 -18.85 -5.49 -15.89
C ARG A 123 -18.33 -5.67 -17.33
N GLY A 124 -17.03 -5.86 -17.51
CA GLY A 124 -16.36 -5.92 -18.80
C GLY A 124 -16.43 -7.31 -19.43
N GLU A 125 -16.41 -8.35 -18.60
CA GLU A 125 -16.79 -9.71 -19.00
C GLU A 125 -18.24 -9.73 -19.55
N VAL A 126 -19.11 -8.83 -19.07
CA VAL A 126 -20.47 -8.62 -19.56
C VAL A 126 -20.54 -8.06 -21.00
N ARG A 127 -19.49 -7.38 -21.50
CA ARG A 127 -19.51 -6.82 -22.87
C ARG A 127 -19.48 -7.89 -23.97
N GLY A 128 -19.19 -9.14 -23.63
CA GLY A 128 -19.62 -10.29 -24.42
C GLY A 128 -20.89 -10.86 -23.81
N ARG A 129 -22.05 -10.19 -24.01
CA ARG A 129 -23.39 -10.53 -23.45
C ARG A 129 -23.31 -11.68 -22.47
N GLU A 130 -23.00 -11.40 -21.21
CA GLU A 130 -22.92 -12.44 -20.21
C GLU A 130 -24.28 -13.12 -20.16
N VAL A 131 -24.29 -14.37 -20.65
CA VAL A 131 -25.48 -15.21 -20.65
C VAL A 131 -25.65 -15.57 -19.18
N LEU A 132 -26.56 -14.90 -18.49
CA LEU A 132 -26.98 -15.28 -17.15
C LEU A 132 -27.80 -16.56 -17.28
N SER A 133 -27.10 -17.66 -17.53
CA SER A 133 -27.67 -18.96 -17.91
C SER A 133 -28.21 -19.72 -16.71
N ASN A 134 -27.79 -19.33 -15.50
CA ASN A 134 -28.18 -19.95 -14.27
C ASN A 134 -28.19 -18.96 -13.10
N TRP A 135 -28.82 -19.38 -12.02
CA TRP A 135 -28.99 -18.58 -10.79
C TRP A 135 -27.64 -18.19 -10.15
N THR A 136 -26.64 -19.06 -10.23
CA THR A 136 -25.31 -18.79 -9.67
C THR A 136 -24.63 -17.63 -10.38
N GLN A 137 -24.63 -17.61 -11.71
CA GLN A 137 -24.08 -16.50 -12.50
C GLN A 137 -24.80 -15.17 -12.22
N LEU A 138 -26.12 -15.20 -12.08
CA LEU A 138 -26.88 -14.01 -11.67
C LEU A 138 -26.46 -13.52 -10.28
N LEU A 139 -26.31 -14.42 -9.32
CA LEU A 139 -25.88 -14.06 -7.96
C LEU A 139 -24.44 -13.54 -7.94
N ASP A 140 -23.54 -14.10 -8.75
CA ASP A 140 -22.15 -13.68 -8.81
C ASP A 140 -22.03 -12.31 -9.47
N TYR A 141 -22.78 -12.08 -10.55
CA TYR A 141 -22.93 -10.75 -11.17
C TYR A 141 -23.45 -9.74 -10.16
N CYS A 142 -24.57 -10.02 -9.51
CA CYS A 142 -25.18 -9.13 -8.52
C CYS A 142 -24.23 -8.87 -7.34
N ARG A 143 -23.59 -9.91 -6.81
CA ARG A 143 -22.61 -9.78 -5.72
C ARG A 143 -21.44 -8.92 -6.12
N SER A 144 -20.88 -9.11 -7.31
CA SER A 144 -19.78 -8.30 -7.80
C SER A 144 -20.21 -6.86 -8.05
N ALA A 145 -21.33 -6.67 -8.75
CA ALA A 145 -21.76 -5.36 -9.20
C ALA A 145 -22.37 -4.51 -8.07
N MET A 146 -22.82 -5.13 -6.98
CA MET A 146 -23.21 -4.46 -5.72
C MET A 146 -22.12 -4.56 -4.65
N ALA A 147 -20.97 -5.16 -4.98
CA ALA A 147 -19.95 -5.41 -3.99
C ALA A 147 -19.58 -4.10 -3.31
N PHE A 148 -19.65 -4.12 -1.98
CA PHE A 148 -19.16 -3.06 -1.11
C PHE A 148 -19.98 -1.78 -1.08
N GLU A 149 -21.21 -1.83 -1.60
CA GLU A 149 -22.15 -0.72 -1.42
C GLU A 149 -22.83 -0.79 -0.05
N ASN A 150 -22.71 0.29 0.71
CA ASN A 150 -23.25 0.41 2.08
C ASN A 150 -24.74 0.81 2.10
N ARG A 151 -25.36 0.93 0.93
CA ARG A 151 -26.78 1.28 0.77
C ARG A 151 -27.46 0.15 0.02
N GLU A 152 -28.69 -0.14 0.43
CA GLU A 152 -29.53 -1.11 -0.25
C GLU A 152 -29.74 -0.69 -1.72
N GLN A 153 -29.55 -1.64 -2.64
CA GLN A 153 -29.63 -1.42 -4.08
C GLN A 153 -30.82 -2.20 -4.64
N PHE A 154 -31.72 -1.48 -5.32
CA PHE A 154 -32.74 -2.10 -6.16
C PHE A 154 -32.30 -1.96 -7.62
N ARG A 155 -32.11 -3.09 -8.32
CA ARG A 155 -31.56 -3.11 -9.68
C ARG A 155 -32.49 -3.80 -10.65
N ILE A 156 -32.51 -3.30 -11.88
CA ILE A 156 -33.36 -3.82 -12.96
C ILE A 156 -32.43 -4.29 -14.09
N LEU A 157 -32.37 -5.60 -14.27
CA LEU A 157 -31.55 -6.21 -15.33
C LEU A 157 -32.38 -6.35 -16.60
N PHE A 158 -31.95 -5.70 -17.69
CA PHE A 158 -32.52 -5.85 -19.02
C PHE A 158 -31.80 -6.98 -19.75
N LEU A 159 -32.51 -8.04 -20.10
CA LEU A 159 -31.95 -9.22 -20.76
C LEU A 159 -32.44 -9.36 -22.21
N ASP A 160 -31.61 -9.93 -23.08
CA ASP A 160 -32.02 -10.35 -24.42
C ASP A 160 -32.64 -11.76 -24.44
N LYS A 161 -33.07 -12.23 -25.63
CA LYS A 161 -33.67 -13.57 -25.82
C LYS A 161 -32.75 -14.75 -25.45
N LYS A 162 -31.45 -14.52 -25.27
CA LYS A 162 -30.44 -15.50 -24.87
C LYS A 162 -29.98 -15.28 -23.42
N ASN A 163 -30.72 -14.53 -22.60
CA ASN A 163 -30.33 -14.14 -21.25
C ASN A 163 -29.03 -13.31 -21.18
N GLY A 164 -28.63 -12.69 -22.27
CA GLY A 164 -27.51 -11.76 -22.30
C GLY A 164 -27.89 -10.44 -21.64
N LEU A 165 -27.10 -9.97 -20.67
CA LEU A 165 -27.33 -8.68 -20.03
C LEU A 165 -27.11 -7.51 -21.03
N ILE A 166 -28.16 -6.72 -21.25
CA ILE A 166 -28.19 -5.53 -22.12
C ILE A 166 -27.87 -4.27 -21.30
N ALA A 167 -28.52 -4.13 -20.15
CA ALA A 167 -28.40 -3.01 -19.24
C ALA A 167 -28.79 -3.43 -17.82
N ASP A 168 -28.36 -2.64 -16.85
CA ASP A 168 -28.47 -2.87 -15.41
C ASP A 168 -28.62 -1.52 -14.68
#